data_AF-E3LKE4-F1
#
_entry.id   AF-E3LKE4-F1
#
_cell.length_a   1.000
_cell.length_b   1.000
_cell.length_c   1.000
_cell.angle_alpha   90.00
_cell.angle_beta   90.00
_cell.angle_gamma   90.00
#
_symmetry.space_group_name_H-M   'P 1'
#
loop_
_entity.id
_entity.type
_entity.pdbx_description
1 polymer ?
#
loop_
_entity_poly.entity_id
_entity_poly.type
_entity_poly.pdbx_seq_one_letter_code
_entity_poly.pdbx_strand_id
1 'polypeptide(L)'
;MKKRWLIIVVSNIILMLLVFYKTIFSESSPEEYFVKHSEITVDFSDEAESTYPVTPFVYPLFSYTIDGMDRFEWYKRQMYLNMNIHKAKIASNISTLYAYEFEHEITITTTSRDRMGYRVYCRYIDENDMEIGEPFESFTYPEYIVACKKRKGTRKIGLSVEKNGEFQPLPIVNRMLNKPTYELSMCIATLYGDEPKWLMFIEMIEHYKLQGVQHFYLHIHNASNYDLKVINEYVRTGELEVHYLLERDRRADNHWHMVNVADCLVWSRLESRWTIFADLDERISMTNYNGTIRNFVRNVRDESIGSLQFRQQWIIKHEFMPVTFEGDEKIIEWMPTHRWHNSSGIGSPGHTTKCIIDSSKVFNMFIHNVIQFFPKQNGSYVEVGVKPEQGVIRHYRDQSLGNWGEKWLKGILKFGQLRNTYYSKKLIGKLTENVKRRAKYVYDNVD
;
A
#
# COMPACT_ATOMS: atom_id res chain seq x y z
N MET A 1 15.63 -56.19 -23.48
CA MET A 1 16.28 -55.28 -22.50
C MET A 1 16.06 -53.79 -22.76
N LYS A 2 16.10 -53.27 -24.00
CA LYS A 2 15.97 -51.82 -24.29
C LYS A 2 14.62 -51.17 -23.94
N LYS A 3 13.47 -51.86 -24.11
CA LYS A 3 12.14 -51.29 -23.80
C LYS A 3 11.89 -51.07 -22.30
N ARG A 4 12.37 -51.96 -21.42
CA ARG A 4 12.25 -51.81 -19.96
C ARG A 4 13.07 -50.63 -19.43
N TRP A 5 14.26 -50.41 -20.00
CA TRP A 5 15.12 -49.29 -19.63
C TRP A 5 14.52 -47.94 -20.03
N LEU A 6 13.91 -47.85 -21.22
CA LEU A 6 13.24 -46.64 -21.68
C LEU A 6 12.03 -46.26 -20.78
N ILE A 7 11.24 -47.26 -20.35
CA ILE A 7 10.10 -47.03 -19.45
C ILE A 7 10.58 -46.53 -18.09
N ILE A 8 11.67 -47.08 -17.54
CA ILE A 8 12.24 -46.63 -16.26
C ILE A 8 12.76 -45.19 -16.37
N VAL A 9 13.44 -44.84 -17.45
CA VAL A 9 13.96 -43.47 -17.67
C VAL A 9 12.82 -42.47 -17.82
N VAL A 10 11.80 -42.77 -18.64
CA VAL A 10 10.64 -41.88 -18.82
C VAL A 10 9.85 -41.72 -17.52
N SER A 11 9.67 -42.80 -16.75
CA SER A 11 8.96 -42.75 -15.47
C SER A 11 9.71 -41.91 -14.44
N ASN A 12 11.05 -41.99 -14.40
CA ASN A 12 11.86 -41.16 -13.51
C ASN A 12 11.89 -39.68 -13.93
N ILE A 13 11.85 -39.38 -15.23
CA ILE A 13 11.75 -38.00 -15.73
C ILE A 13 10.37 -37.41 -15.39
N ILE A 14 9.29 -38.17 -15.54
CA ILE A 14 7.94 -37.72 -15.16
C ILE A 14 7.85 -37.52 -13.64
N LEU A 15 8.43 -38.42 -12.84
CA LEU A 15 8.46 -38.28 -11.39
C LEU A 15 9.30 -37.06 -10.96
N MET A 16 10.46 -36.84 -11.59
CA MET A 16 11.29 -35.64 -11.37
C MET A 16 10.56 -34.36 -11.77
N LEU A 17 9.83 -34.35 -12.89
CA LEU A 17 9.02 -33.20 -13.32
C LEU A 17 7.81 -32.96 -12.40
N LEU A 18 7.18 -34.01 -11.88
CA LEU A 18 6.09 -33.89 -10.90
C LEU A 18 6.61 -33.39 -9.54
N VAL A 19 7.78 -33.86 -9.11
CA VAL A 19 8.44 -33.36 -7.89
C VAL A 19 8.88 -31.92 -8.10
N PHE A 20 9.52 -31.58 -9.24
CA PHE A 20 9.90 -30.21 -9.59
C PHE A 20 8.70 -29.27 -9.67
N TYR A 21 7.60 -29.70 -10.31
CA TYR A 21 6.34 -28.97 -10.34
C TYR A 21 5.79 -28.75 -8.93
N LYS A 22 5.83 -29.77 -8.06
CA LYS A 22 5.39 -29.64 -6.67
C LYS A 22 6.30 -28.73 -5.84
N THR A 23 7.62 -28.64 -6.10
CA THR A 23 8.53 -27.68 -5.43
C THR A 23 8.47 -26.27 -6.00
N ILE A 24 8.19 -26.08 -7.30
CA ILE A 24 8.04 -24.75 -7.92
C ILE A 24 6.66 -24.15 -7.63
N PHE A 25 5.61 -24.99 -7.53
CA PHE A 25 4.23 -24.58 -7.27
C PHE A 25 3.75 -24.91 -5.84
N SER A 26 4.65 -25.30 -4.94
CA SER A 26 4.39 -25.23 -3.50
C SER A 26 4.47 -23.77 -3.07
N GLU A 27 3.46 -22.98 -3.45
CA GLU A 27 3.07 -21.85 -2.63
C GLU A 27 2.68 -22.43 -1.28
N SER A 28 3.53 -22.23 -0.27
CA SER A 28 3.08 -22.32 1.12
C SER A 28 1.80 -21.49 1.19
N SER A 29 0.69 -22.16 1.49
CA SER A 29 -0.51 -21.48 1.94
C SER A 29 -0.07 -20.44 2.97
N PRO A 30 -0.52 -19.18 2.88
CA PRO A 30 -0.30 -18.26 3.97
C PRO A 30 -0.89 -18.94 5.20
N GLU A 31 -0.05 -19.24 6.19
CA GLU A 31 -0.56 -19.51 7.52
C GLU A 31 -1.47 -18.34 7.84
N GLU A 32 -2.76 -18.65 7.98
CA GLU A 32 -3.80 -17.72 8.31
C GLU A 32 -3.42 -17.15 9.68
N TYR A 33 -2.70 -16.02 9.68
CA TYR A 33 -2.40 -15.28 10.90
C TYR A 33 -3.75 -14.87 11.48
N PHE A 34 -4.19 -15.61 12.50
CA PHE A 34 -5.39 -15.32 13.26
C PHE A 34 -5.18 -14.00 14.02
N VAL A 35 -5.38 -12.88 13.32
CA VAL A 35 -5.62 -11.59 13.97
C VAL A 35 -7.01 -11.72 14.60
N LYS A 36 -7.10 -11.39 15.89
CA LYS A 36 -8.38 -11.41 16.62
C LYS A 36 -9.23 -10.26 16.09
N HIS A 37 -10.10 -10.53 15.12
CA HIS A 37 -10.97 -9.52 14.53
C HIS A 37 -12.11 -9.23 15.53
N SER A 38 -12.06 -8.07 16.18
CA SER A 38 -13.23 -7.53 16.88
C SER A 38 -14.07 -6.73 15.88
N GLU A 39 -15.27 -7.19 15.57
CA GLU A 39 -16.28 -6.37 14.88
C GLU A 39 -16.86 -5.39 15.91
N ILE A 40 -16.52 -4.10 15.81
CA ILE A 40 -17.18 -3.07 16.61
C ILE A 40 -18.32 -2.49 15.76
N THR A 41 -19.51 -2.45 16.36
CA THR A 41 -20.57 -1.53 15.92
C THR A 41 -20.16 -0.14 16.38
N VAL A 42 -19.63 0.68 15.48
CA VAL A 42 -19.55 2.11 15.77
C VAL A 42 -20.98 2.63 15.75
N ASP A 43 -21.51 2.95 16.93
CA ASP A 43 -22.84 3.54 17.12
C ASP A 43 -22.78 4.99 16.61
N PHE A 44 -23.56 5.28 15.57
CA PHE A 44 -23.61 6.58 14.88
C PHE A 44 -24.97 7.27 15.05
N SER A 45 -25.67 7.00 16.16
CA SER A 45 -27.00 7.53 16.43
C SER A 45 -27.08 9.07 16.56
N ASP A 46 -25.96 9.79 16.61
CA ASP A 46 -25.93 11.25 16.63
C ASP A 46 -25.57 11.84 15.25
N GLU A 47 -26.45 11.63 14.26
CA GLU A 47 -26.46 12.42 13.02
C GLU A 47 -27.05 13.82 13.30
N ALA A 48 -26.23 14.71 13.82
CA ALA A 48 -26.40 16.14 13.61
C ALA A 48 -25.13 16.67 12.95
N GLU A 49 -25.29 17.55 11.96
CA GLU A 49 -24.22 18.32 11.32
C GLU A 49 -23.22 18.79 12.39
N SER A 50 -22.07 18.10 12.47
CA SER A 50 -21.15 18.20 13.60
C SER A 50 -20.54 19.58 13.68
N THR A 51 -21.17 20.46 14.45
CA THR A 51 -20.61 21.70 14.99
C THR A 51 -19.71 21.45 16.21
N TYR A 52 -19.45 20.18 16.54
CA TYR A 52 -18.64 19.81 17.69
C TYR A 52 -17.15 20.12 17.48
N PRO A 53 -16.46 20.64 18.51
CA PRO A 53 -15.06 21.01 18.41
C PRO A 53 -14.21 19.81 18.01
N VAL A 54 -13.31 20.06 17.05
CA VAL A 54 -12.25 19.12 16.65
C VAL A 54 -11.51 18.72 17.92
N THR A 55 -11.60 17.45 18.35
CA THR A 55 -10.76 16.97 19.44
C THR A 55 -9.31 17.13 18.98
N PRO A 56 -8.48 17.88 19.73
CA PRO A 56 -7.09 18.07 19.34
C PRO A 56 -6.44 16.70 19.19
N PHE A 57 -5.80 16.46 18.05
CA PHE A 57 -4.93 15.29 17.89
C PHE A 57 -3.86 15.36 19.00
N VAL A 58 -3.87 14.39 19.90
CA VAL A 58 -2.87 14.29 20.96
C VAL A 58 -1.66 13.58 20.36
N TYR A 59 -0.54 14.29 20.29
CA TYR A 59 0.70 13.72 19.78
C TYR A 59 1.10 12.50 20.58
N PRO A 60 1.50 11.40 19.93
CA PRO A 60 2.22 10.36 20.62
C PRO A 60 3.46 11.00 21.24
N LEU A 61 3.61 10.92 22.56
CA LEU A 61 4.88 11.28 23.19
C LEU A 61 5.88 10.20 22.76
N PHE A 62 6.63 10.47 21.70
CA PHE A 62 7.63 9.53 21.22
C PHE A 62 8.75 9.47 22.25
N SER A 63 8.83 8.37 22.98
CA SER A 63 10.03 8.06 23.76
C SER A 63 11.11 7.48 22.85
N TYR A 64 12.37 7.78 23.17
CA TYR A 64 13.51 7.11 22.54
C TYR A 64 13.43 5.59 22.78
N THR A 65 12.88 5.17 23.92
CA THR A 65 12.63 3.77 24.23
C THR A 65 11.27 3.31 23.74
N ILE A 66 11.17 2.05 23.32
CA ILE A 66 9.91 1.37 23.04
C ILE A 66 9.72 0.29 24.12
N ASP A 67 8.61 0.32 24.86
CA ASP A 67 8.35 -0.56 26.01
C ASP A 67 9.51 -0.62 27.03
N GLY A 68 10.13 0.54 27.31
CA GLY A 68 11.27 0.63 28.23
C GLY A 68 12.58 0.04 27.70
N MET A 69 12.63 -0.41 26.46
CA MET A 69 13.82 -0.92 25.77
C MET A 69 14.37 0.11 24.77
N ASP A 70 15.70 0.15 24.54
CA ASP A 70 16.26 0.92 23.43
C ASP A 70 15.54 0.56 22.11
N ARG A 71 15.12 1.56 21.35
CA ARG A 71 14.32 1.37 20.13
C ARG A 71 14.96 0.41 19.12
N PHE A 72 16.27 0.47 18.95
CA PHE A 72 17.00 -0.36 17.99
C PHE A 72 17.16 -1.79 18.52
N GLU A 73 17.34 -1.96 19.83
CA GLU A 73 17.25 -3.27 20.47
C GLU A 73 15.84 -3.86 20.38
N TRP A 74 14.79 -3.04 20.49
CA TRP A 74 13.42 -3.49 20.28
C TRP A 74 13.21 -3.99 18.85
N TYR A 75 13.64 -3.25 17.82
CA TYR A 75 13.55 -3.73 16.42
C TYR A 75 14.29 -5.03 16.21
N LYS A 76 15.52 -5.14 16.74
CA LYS A 76 16.33 -6.35 16.66
C LYS A 76 15.65 -7.53 17.36
N ARG A 77 15.03 -7.31 18.51
CA ARG A 77 14.26 -8.33 19.23
C ARG A 77 13.03 -8.77 18.43
N GLN A 78 12.25 -7.84 17.87
CA GLN A 78 11.08 -8.17 17.04
C GLN A 78 11.49 -8.98 15.81
N MET A 79 12.59 -8.59 15.14
CA MET A 79 13.17 -9.32 14.03
C MET A 79 13.48 -10.78 14.40
N TYR A 80 14.20 -11.01 15.50
CA TYR A 80 14.55 -12.37 15.93
C TYR A 80 13.34 -13.21 16.31
N LEU A 81 12.38 -12.63 17.04
CA LEU A 81 11.15 -13.32 17.44
C LEU A 81 10.31 -13.73 16.22
N ASN A 82 10.14 -12.83 15.26
CA ASN A 82 9.22 -13.04 14.14
C ASN A 82 9.86 -13.83 12.97
N MET A 83 11.18 -13.85 12.86
CA MET A 83 11.87 -14.52 11.75
C MET A 83 12.52 -15.85 12.11
N ASN A 84 12.59 -16.20 13.40
CA ASN A 84 13.32 -17.38 13.89
C ASN A 84 14.76 -17.47 13.34
N ILE A 85 15.44 -16.32 13.23
CA ILE A 85 16.82 -16.24 12.75
C ILE A 85 17.78 -16.41 13.92
N HIS A 86 18.78 -17.29 13.78
CA HIS A 86 19.79 -17.49 14.82
C HIS A 86 21.14 -16.81 14.50
N LYS A 87 21.35 -16.37 13.25
CA LYS A 87 22.53 -15.60 12.81
C LYS A 87 22.17 -14.63 11.67
N ALA A 88 22.66 -13.39 11.75
CA ALA A 88 22.42 -12.39 10.71
C ALA A 88 23.08 -12.80 9.38
N LYS A 89 22.31 -12.74 8.30
CA LYS A 89 22.83 -12.95 6.94
C LYS A 89 23.46 -11.66 6.42
N ILE A 90 24.46 -11.78 5.55
CA ILE A 90 25.09 -10.64 4.88
C ILE A 90 24.59 -10.60 3.45
N ALA A 91 24.11 -9.45 2.99
CA ALA A 91 23.55 -9.31 1.65
C ALA A 91 24.71 -9.14 0.66
N SER A 92 24.57 -9.59 -0.59
CA SER A 92 25.59 -9.29 -1.61
C SER A 92 25.53 -7.84 -2.09
N ASN A 93 24.34 -7.24 -2.02
CA ASN A 93 24.05 -5.86 -2.42
C ASN A 93 22.84 -5.32 -1.62
N ILE A 94 22.68 -4.01 -1.64
CA ILE A 94 21.51 -3.32 -1.11
C ILE A 94 21.17 -2.12 -2.01
N SER A 95 19.91 -1.98 -2.36
CA SER A 95 19.38 -0.89 -3.19
C SER A 95 18.43 -0.05 -2.35
N THR A 96 18.79 1.20 -2.10
CA THR A 96 18.01 2.16 -1.34
C THR A 96 16.98 2.87 -2.22
N LEU A 97 15.86 3.31 -1.62
CA LEU A 97 14.79 4.05 -2.28
C LEU A 97 14.72 5.48 -1.74
N TYR A 98 14.19 5.69 -0.52
CA TYR A 98 14.13 7.00 0.15
C TYR A 98 14.63 6.95 1.60
N ALA A 99 14.86 8.12 2.18
CA ALA A 99 15.24 8.28 3.58
C ALA A 99 14.34 9.33 4.26
N TYR A 100 13.84 9.02 5.46
CA TYR A 100 12.91 9.85 6.21
C TYR A 100 13.41 10.07 7.64
N GLU A 101 13.46 11.31 8.09
CA GLU A 101 13.85 11.65 9.47
C GLU A 101 12.64 11.80 10.37
N PHE A 102 12.60 10.99 11.43
CA PHE A 102 11.63 11.07 12.52
C PHE A 102 12.32 11.53 13.81
N GLU A 103 11.56 11.67 14.90
CA GLU A 103 12.06 12.22 16.18
C GLU A 103 13.36 11.54 16.63
N HIS A 104 13.38 10.20 16.62
CA HIS A 104 14.44 9.38 17.23
C HIS A 104 15.30 8.60 16.23
N GLU A 105 14.94 8.59 14.96
CA GLU A 105 15.58 7.75 13.95
C GLU A 105 15.50 8.36 12.55
N ILE A 106 16.35 7.84 11.65
CA ILE A 106 16.19 8.00 10.21
C ILE A 106 15.81 6.64 9.65
N THR A 107 14.69 6.56 8.96
CA THR A 107 14.23 5.32 8.30
C THR A 107 14.60 5.37 6.83
N ILE A 108 15.34 4.37 6.36
CA ILE A 108 15.67 4.19 4.94
C ILE A 108 14.79 3.07 4.38
N THR A 109 14.10 3.35 3.29
CA THR A 109 13.35 2.36 2.53
C THR A 109 14.25 1.81 1.42
N THR A 110 14.02 0.57 1.02
CA THR A 110 14.88 -0.17 0.09
C THR A 110 14.04 -0.92 -0.93
N THR A 111 14.64 -1.29 -2.06
CA THR A 111 13.98 -2.09 -3.09
C THR A 111 14.48 -3.53 -3.12
N SER A 112 15.55 -3.86 -2.40
CA SER A 112 16.12 -5.21 -2.40
C SER A 112 15.18 -6.22 -1.73
N ARG A 113 14.75 -7.21 -2.50
CA ARG A 113 13.81 -8.26 -2.09
C ARG A 113 14.49 -9.32 -1.21
N ASP A 114 13.71 -9.98 -0.36
CA ASP A 114 14.14 -11.15 0.42
C ASP A 114 15.37 -10.85 1.30
N ARG A 115 15.51 -9.56 1.65
CA ARG A 115 16.59 -9.05 2.49
C ARG A 115 16.17 -8.91 3.92
N MET A 116 14.97 -9.32 4.33
CA MET A 116 14.56 -9.18 5.73
C MET A 116 15.55 -9.92 6.66
N GLY A 117 15.97 -9.29 7.76
CA GLY A 117 16.93 -9.83 8.73
C GLY A 117 18.40 -9.78 8.34
N TYR A 118 18.74 -9.09 7.23
CA TYR A 118 20.12 -8.95 6.78
C TYR A 118 20.80 -7.76 7.47
N ARG A 119 22.07 -7.94 7.80
CA ARG A 119 22.89 -6.89 8.40
C ARG A 119 23.32 -5.90 7.31
N VAL A 120 23.18 -4.61 7.61
CA VAL A 120 23.65 -3.48 6.78
C VAL A 120 24.28 -2.41 7.68
N TYR A 121 24.93 -1.42 7.09
CA TYR A 121 25.49 -0.28 7.81
C TYR A 121 24.91 1.02 7.29
N CYS A 122 24.39 1.85 8.20
CA CYS A 122 23.98 3.21 7.91
C CYS A 122 25.22 4.12 7.81
N ARG A 123 25.30 4.86 6.70
CA ARG A 123 26.39 5.78 6.36
C ARG A 123 25.85 7.20 6.30
N TYR A 124 26.51 8.13 6.97
CA TYR A 124 25.99 9.47 7.24
C TYR A 124 26.87 10.51 6.57
N ILE A 125 26.27 11.42 5.83
CA ILE A 125 26.99 12.46 5.08
C ILE A 125 26.52 13.84 5.55
N ASP A 126 27.47 14.76 5.77
CA ASP A 126 27.20 16.15 6.13
C ASP A 126 26.92 17.05 4.90
N GLU A 127 26.90 18.36 5.11
CA GLU A 127 26.68 19.35 4.05
C GLU A 127 27.88 19.57 3.12
N ASN A 128 29.07 19.11 3.51
CA ASN A 128 30.31 19.20 2.74
C ASN A 128 30.63 17.86 2.04
N ASP A 129 29.65 16.96 1.96
CA ASP A 129 29.79 15.60 1.42
C ASP A 129 30.85 14.74 2.15
N MET A 130 31.07 15.00 3.46
CA MET A 130 31.97 14.21 4.31
C MET A 130 31.23 13.21 5.19
N GLU A 131 31.84 12.04 5.41
CA GLU A 131 31.28 11.01 6.29
C GLU A 131 31.33 11.41 7.76
N ILE A 132 30.19 11.28 8.46
CA ILE A 132 30.05 11.61 9.87
C ILE A 132 30.19 10.35 10.72
N GLY A 133 31.33 10.20 11.38
CA GLY A 133 31.58 9.17 12.38
C GLY A 133 31.53 7.74 11.84
N GLU A 134 31.64 6.75 12.73
CA GLU A 134 31.71 5.33 12.35
C GLU A 134 30.39 4.80 11.79
N PRO A 135 30.36 3.98 10.74
CA PRO A 135 29.11 3.37 10.22
C PRO A 135 28.28 2.67 11.32
N PHE A 136 26.96 2.90 11.33
CA PHE A 136 26.07 2.30 12.33
C PHE A 136 25.52 0.97 11.83
N GLU A 137 25.76 -0.12 12.56
CA GLU A 137 25.19 -1.43 12.23
C GLU A 137 23.67 -1.43 12.44
N SER A 138 22.93 -1.87 11.43
CA SER A 138 21.48 -2.02 11.48
C SER A 138 21.05 -3.26 10.68
N PHE A 139 19.74 -3.49 10.65
CA PHE A 139 19.13 -4.62 9.97
C PHE A 139 17.94 -4.14 9.13
N THR A 140 17.75 -4.81 8.01
CA THR A 140 16.55 -4.73 7.18
C THR A 140 15.39 -5.40 7.89
N TYR A 141 14.67 -4.65 8.71
CA TYR A 141 13.49 -5.11 9.41
C TYR A 141 12.57 -3.94 9.78
N PRO A 142 11.27 -3.96 9.40
CA PRO A 142 10.57 -4.96 8.58
C PRO A 142 11.12 -5.09 7.15
N GLU A 143 10.54 -5.96 6.31
CA GLU A 143 10.97 -6.08 4.92
C GLU A 143 10.96 -4.70 4.23
N TYR A 144 11.99 -4.43 3.43
CA TYR A 144 12.25 -3.16 2.75
C TYR A 144 12.61 -1.95 3.63
N ILE A 145 12.67 -2.09 4.96
CA ILE A 145 12.87 -0.97 5.88
C ILE A 145 14.16 -1.16 6.69
N VAL A 146 14.95 -0.10 6.84
CA VAL A 146 16.12 -0.05 7.73
C VAL A 146 16.00 1.16 8.65
N ALA A 147 16.13 0.95 9.96
CA ALA A 147 16.15 2.02 10.94
C ALA A 147 17.58 2.40 11.32
N CYS A 148 17.93 3.69 11.22
CA CYS A 148 19.24 4.23 11.53
C CYS A 148 19.18 5.22 12.69
N LYS A 149 20.18 5.21 13.58
CA LYS A 149 20.30 6.24 14.63
C LYS A 149 20.51 7.62 14.01
N LYS A 150 19.89 8.66 14.56
CA LYS A 150 20.15 10.04 14.13
C LYS A 150 21.57 10.46 14.48
N ARG A 151 22.15 11.32 13.65
CA ARG A 151 23.41 12.01 13.93
C ARG A 151 23.27 13.48 13.62
N LYS A 152 23.76 14.31 14.53
CA LYS A 152 23.75 15.76 14.35
C LYS A 152 24.56 16.12 13.10
N GLY A 153 23.99 16.95 12.24
CA GLY A 153 24.66 17.43 11.01
C GLY A 153 24.45 16.55 9.78
N THR A 154 23.77 15.41 9.87
CA THR A 154 23.48 14.59 8.69
C THR A 154 22.57 15.34 7.71
N ARG A 155 22.93 15.34 6.43
CA ARG A 155 22.16 15.88 5.29
C ARG A 155 21.75 14.79 4.31
N LYS A 156 22.63 13.81 4.09
CA LYS A 156 22.35 12.64 3.28
C LYS A 156 22.70 11.38 4.06
N ILE A 157 22.03 10.28 3.73
CA ILE A 157 22.27 8.99 4.36
C ILE A 157 22.25 7.89 3.29
N GLY A 158 22.99 6.81 3.49
CA GLY A 158 22.93 5.64 2.63
C GLY A 158 23.17 4.34 3.39
N LEU A 159 23.10 3.23 2.67
CA LEU A 159 23.36 1.90 3.20
C LEU A 159 24.53 1.25 2.48
N SER A 160 25.46 0.67 3.25
CA SER A 160 26.48 -0.25 2.74
C SER A 160 26.29 -1.65 3.32
N VAL A 161 26.67 -2.68 2.57
CA VAL A 161 26.67 -4.08 3.04
C VAL A 161 27.77 -4.30 4.08
N GLU A 162 28.96 -3.82 3.74
CA GLU A 162 30.16 -3.87 4.59
C GLU A 162 30.38 -2.53 5.28
N LYS A 163 31.13 -2.54 6.38
CA LYS A 163 31.31 -1.37 7.23
C LYS A 163 31.87 -0.20 6.40
N ASN A 164 32.90 -0.47 5.62
CA ASN A 164 33.56 0.50 4.75
C ASN A 164 33.25 0.25 3.26
N GLY A 165 32.13 -0.39 2.96
CA GLY A 165 31.74 -0.71 1.58
C GLY A 165 31.20 0.50 0.82
N GLU A 166 30.94 0.32 -0.47
CA GLU A 166 30.28 1.33 -1.30
C GLU A 166 28.84 1.57 -0.86
N PHE A 167 28.37 2.81 -1.04
CA PHE A 167 26.99 3.20 -0.81
C PHE A 167 26.61 4.41 -1.68
N GLN A 168 25.32 4.57 -1.93
CA GLN A 168 24.76 5.77 -2.55
C GLN A 168 24.10 6.64 -1.49
N PRO A 169 24.54 7.89 -1.27
CA PRO A 169 23.85 8.81 -0.37
C PRO A 169 22.54 9.31 -0.98
N LEU A 170 21.49 9.35 -0.16
CA LEU A 170 20.17 9.87 -0.46
C LEU A 170 19.88 11.13 0.38
N PRO A 171 19.20 12.13 -0.18
CA PRO A 171 18.67 13.24 0.64
C PRO A 171 17.66 12.72 1.65
N ILE A 172 17.54 13.42 2.77
CA ILE A 172 16.61 13.05 3.84
C ILE A 172 15.36 13.92 3.78
N VAL A 173 14.19 13.26 3.78
CA VAL A 173 12.88 13.90 3.88
C VAL A 173 12.54 14.10 5.35
N ASN A 174 12.20 15.33 5.73
CA ASN A 174 11.85 15.65 7.11
C ASN A 174 10.42 15.16 7.44
N ARG A 175 10.29 14.31 8.47
CA ARG A 175 9.02 13.85 9.04
C ARG A 175 8.89 14.19 10.53
N MET A 176 9.65 15.18 11.01
CA MET A 176 9.53 15.81 12.34
C MET A 176 8.32 16.73 12.42
N LEU A 177 7.14 16.25 12.00
CA LEU A 177 5.96 17.10 11.88
C LEU A 177 5.26 17.21 13.23
N ASN A 178 5.21 18.45 13.73
CA ASN A 178 4.45 18.77 14.92
C ASN A 178 2.96 18.60 14.73
N LYS A 179 2.41 18.63 13.50
CA LYS A 179 1.00 18.31 13.19
C LYS A 179 0.94 17.64 11.81
N PRO A 180 0.05 16.66 11.58
CA PRO A 180 -0.19 16.16 10.23
C PRO A 180 -0.62 17.29 9.29
N THR A 181 -0.01 17.34 8.11
CA THR A 181 -0.37 18.25 7.01
C THR A 181 -1.75 17.89 6.46
N TYR A 182 -2.00 16.58 6.34
CA TYR A 182 -3.24 16.04 5.82
C TYR A 182 -3.97 15.25 6.90
N GLU A 183 -5.29 15.35 6.88
CA GLU A 183 -6.12 14.53 7.74
C GLU A 183 -6.42 13.17 7.11
N LEU A 184 -6.58 13.15 5.78
CA LEU A 184 -6.77 11.94 5.00
C LEU A 184 -5.96 12.03 3.71
N SER A 185 -5.08 11.06 3.50
CA SER A 185 -4.32 10.85 2.27
C SER A 185 -4.55 9.44 1.73
N MET A 186 -3.99 9.15 0.55
CA MET A 186 -4.10 7.84 -0.08
C MET A 186 -2.77 7.40 -0.67
N CYS A 187 -2.35 6.20 -0.31
CA CYS A 187 -1.33 5.41 -0.98
C CYS A 187 -2.00 4.57 -2.07
N ILE A 188 -1.65 4.87 -3.33
CA ILE A 188 -2.12 4.13 -4.49
C ILE A 188 -1.13 2.99 -4.74
N ALA A 189 -1.64 1.78 -4.99
CA ALA A 189 -0.81 0.66 -5.37
C ALA A 189 0.06 0.98 -6.61
N THR A 190 1.24 0.36 -6.70
CA THR A 190 2.20 0.60 -7.78
C THR A 190 1.56 0.46 -9.16
N LEU A 191 1.82 1.43 -10.05
CA LEU A 191 1.44 1.30 -11.46
C LEU A 191 2.46 0.46 -12.24
N TYR A 192 1.94 -0.56 -12.90
CA TYR A 192 2.66 -1.48 -13.79
C TYR A 192 1.71 -2.13 -14.81
N GLY A 193 2.26 -2.98 -15.69
CA GLY A 193 1.50 -3.70 -16.73
C GLY A 193 1.01 -2.83 -17.87
N ASP A 194 0.44 -3.49 -18.89
CA ASP A 194 0.18 -2.87 -20.20
C ASP A 194 -1.23 -2.27 -20.37
N GLU A 195 -2.15 -2.55 -19.43
CA GLU A 195 -3.49 -1.98 -19.52
C GLU A 195 -3.44 -0.44 -19.41
N PRO A 196 -4.12 0.31 -20.31
CA PRO A 196 -4.22 1.76 -20.22
C PRO A 196 -4.81 2.21 -18.87
N LYS A 197 -4.18 3.18 -18.22
CA LYS A 197 -4.54 3.58 -16.85
C LYS A 197 -5.25 4.92 -16.78
N TRP A 198 -5.05 5.80 -17.77
CA TRP A 198 -5.44 7.20 -17.72
C TRP A 198 -6.87 7.44 -17.22
N LEU A 199 -7.87 6.75 -17.75
CA LEU A 199 -9.28 6.99 -17.38
C LEU A 199 -9.59 6.46 -15.98
N MET A 200 -9.10 5.26 -15.66
CA MET A 200 -9.29 4.67 -14.33
C MET A 200 -8.57 5.49 -13.25
N PHE A 201 -7.40 6.06 -13.59
CA PHE A 201 -6.61 6.93 -12.73
C PHE A 201 -7.34 8.24 -12.43
N ILE A 202 -7.86 8.93 -13.45
CA ILE A 202 -8.67 10.15 -13.25
C ILE A 202 -9.88 9.83 -12.37
N GLU A 203 -10.62 8.77 -12.69
CA GLU A 203 -11.80 8.39 -11.93
C GLU A 203 -11.46 8.08 -10.45
N MET A 204 -10.35 7.38 -10.21
CA MET A 204 -9.89 7.05 -8.86
C MET A 204 -9.56 8.31 -8.07
N ILE A 205 -8.73 9.22 -8.64
CA ILE A 205 -8.34 10.46 -7.97
C ILE A 205 -9.58 11.31 -7.67
N GLU A 206 -10.44 11.54 -8.65
CA GLU A 206 -11.62 12.37 -8.48
C GLU A 206 -12.65 11.75 -7.53
N HIS A 207 -12.79 10.42 -7.50
CA HIS A 207 -13.61 9.72 -6.50
C HIS A 207 -13.13 10.01 -5.09
N TYR A 208 -11.83 9.78 -4.82
CA TYR A 208 -11.28 9.95 -3.48
C TYR A 208 -11.20 11.41 -3.04
N LYS A 209 -11.04 12.36 -3.97
CA LYS A 209 -11.21 13.80 -3.70
C LYS A 209 -12.63 14.12 -3.23
N LEU A 210 -13.66 13.56 -3.87
CA LEU A 210 -15.05 13.69 -3.39
C LEU A 210 -15.26 13.05 -2.01
N GLN A 211 -14.44 12.05 -1.65
CA GLN A 211 -14.41 11.45 -0.31
C GLN A 211 -13.53 12.21 0.69
N GLY A 212 -12.97 13.35 0.31
CA GLY A 212 -12.19 14.22 1.17
C GLY A 212 -10.71 13.86 1.31
N VAL A 213 -10.17 13.00 0.45
CA VAL A 213 -8.71 12.80 0.35
C VAL A 213 -8.06 14.10 -0.10
N GLN A 214 -7.01 14.50 0.62
CA GLN A 214 -6.32 15.78 0.41
C GLN A 214 -5.01 15.63 -0.36
N HIS A 215 -4.43 14.43 -0.36
CA HIS A 215 -3.14 14.17 -0.98
C HIS A 215 -2.99 12.70 -1.38
N PHE A 216 -2.26 12.46 -2.46
CA PHE A 216 -2.06 11.14 -3.04
C PHE A 216 -0.57 10.83 -3.17
N TYR A 217 -0.21 9.60 -2.83
CA TYR A 217 1.12 9.05 -3.00
C TYR A 217 1.07 7.93 -4.05
N LEU A 218 1.95 7.99 -5.02
CA LEU A 218 1.99 7.02 -6.10
C LEU A 218 3.39 6.47 -6.34
N HIS A 219 3.48 5.16 -6.54
CA HIS A 219 4.70 4.51 -7.01
C HIS A 219 4.53 4.09 -8.48
N ILE A 220 5.51 4.44 -9.31
CA ILE A 220 5.51 4.07 -10.72
C ILE A 220 6.67 3.12 -10.98
N HIS A 221 6.37 1.87 -11.33
CA HIS A 221 7.35 0.95 -11.90
C HIS A 221 7.40 1.15 -13.42
N ASN A 222 6.25 1.16 -14.07
CA ASN A 222 6.13 1.45 -15.50
C ASN A 222 4.78 2.13 -15.80
N ALA A 223 4.80 3.14 -16.65
CA ALA A 223 3.61 3.85 -17.14
C ALA A 223 3.87 4.35 -18.57
N SER A 224 2.85 4.30 -19.42
CA SER A 224 2.97 4.81 -20.79
C SER A 224 3.11 6.33 -20.80
N ASN A 225 3.69 6.89 -21.87
CA ASN A 225 3.72 8.34 -22.06
C ASN A 225 2.31 8.96 -22.04
N TYR A 226 1.29 8.20 -22.46
CA TYR A 226 -0.10 8.67 -22.45
C TYR A 226 -0.67 8.76 -21.03
N ASP A 227 -0.40 7.77 -20.19
CA ASP A 227 -0.79 7.78 -18.77
C ASP A 227 -0.03 8.86 -17.99
N LEU A 228 1.26 9.03 -18.29
CA LEU A 228 2.10 10.04 -17.65
C LEU A 228 1.59 11.47 -17.87
N LYS A 229 0.87 11.76 -18.97
CA LYS A 229 0.26 13.09 -19.19
C LYS A 229 -0.66 13.49 -18.03
N VAL A 230 -1.58 12.60 -17.64
CA VAL A 230 -2.53 12.93 -16.56
C VAL A 230 -1.91 12.79 -15.18
N ILE A 231 -1.00 11.84 -14.97
CA ILE A 231 -0.25 11.71 -13.72
C ILE A 231 0.53 13.01 -13.44
N ASN A 232 1.29 13.50 -14.43
CA ASN A 232 2.09 14.71 -14.30
C ASN A 232 1.22 15.96 -14.08
N GLU A 233 -0.02 15.98 -14.59
CA GLU A 233 -0.95 17.08 -14.30
C GLU A 233 -1.38 17.10 -12.82
N TYR A 234 -1.62 15.93 -12.21
CA TYR A 234 -1.90 15.85 -10.77
C TYR A 234 -0.67 16.16 -9.92
N VAL A 235 0.53 15.83 -10.40
CA VAL A 235 1.80 16.28 -9.76
C VAL A 235 1.94 17.80 -9.83
N ARG A 236 1.73 18.38 -11.01
CA ARG A 236 1.85 19.84 -11.23
C ARG A 236 0.91 20.65 -10.36
N THR A 237 -0.27 20.12 -10.06
CA THR A 237 -1.28 20.76 -9.21
C THR A 237 -1.05 20.54 -7.71
N GLY A 238 -0.02 19.78 -7.32
CA GLY A 238 0.32 19.49 -5.93
C GLY A 238 -0.62 18.49 -5.26
N GLU A 239 -1.47 17.82 -6.04
CA GLU A 239 -2.43 16.84 -5.52
C GLU A 239 -1.77 15.46 -5.31
N LEU A 240 -0.73 15.16 -6.10
CA LEU A 240 -0.07 13.87 -6.18
C LEU A 240 1.45 14.00 -6.06
N GLU A 241 2.07 13.13 -5.27
CA GLU A 241 3.51 12.91 -5.28
C GLU A 241 3.85 11.53 -5.87
N VAL A 242 5.00 11.43 -6.54
CA VAL A 242 5.41 10.23 -7.27
C VAL A 242 6.80 9.77 -6.85
N HIS A 243 6.89 8.48 -6.50
CA HIS A 243 8.13 7.74 -6.34
C HIS A 243 8.35 6.78 -7.51
N TYR A 244 9.43 6.97 -8.26
CA TYR A 244 9.80 6.04 -9.33
C TYR A 244 10.55 4.84 -8.75
N LEU A 245 10.05 3.64 -9.04
CA LEU A 245 10.69 2.39 -8.66
C LEU A 245 11.69 2.00 -9.73
N LEU A 246 12.90 2.56 -9.65
CA LEU A 246 13.98 2.26 -10.58
C LEU A 246 14.55 0.86 -10.30
N GLU A 247 14.48 -0.01 -11.31
CA GLU A 247 14.87 -1.41 -11.20
C GLU A 247 16.40 -1.58 -11.16
N ARG A 248 16.89 -2.37 -10.20
CA ARG A 248 18.26 -2.92 -10.21
C ARG A 248 18.29 -4.46 -10.23
N ASP A 249 17.17 -5.11 -9.89
CA ASP A 249 17.02 -6.58 -9.84
C ASP A 249 15.72 -7.01 -10.54
N ARG A 250 15.82 -7.92 -11.51
CA ARG A 250 14.65 -8.48 -12.24
C ARG A 250 13.64 -9.13 -11.30
N ARG A 251 12.38 -8.67 -11.34
CA ARG A 251 11.27 -9.31 -10.61
C ARG A 251 9.94 -9.18 -11.33
N ALA A 252 8.99 -10.06 -10.98
CA ALA A 252 7.61 -9.93 -11.43
C ALA A 252 6.97 -8.66 -10.86
N ASP A 253 6.14 -8.00 -11.68
CA ASP A 253 5.58 -6.68 -11.38
C ASP A 253 4.80 -6.63 -10.05
N ASN A 254 4.07 -7.70 -9.72
CA ASN A 254 3.29 -7.80 -8.49
C ASN A 254 4.14 -7.73 -7.21
N HIS A 255 5.45 -8.04 -7.28
CA HIS A 255 6.34 -7.91 -6.13
C HIS A 255 6.67 -6.45 -5.79
N TRP A 256 6.46 -5.50 -6.72
CA TRP A 256 6.62 -4.08 -6.43
C TRP A 256 5.55 -3.53 -5.50
N HIS A 257 4.42 -4.23 -5.36
CA HIS A 257 3.36 -3.84 -4.44
C HIS A 257 3.87 -3.84 -3.00
N MET A 258 4.70 -4.81 -2.60
CA MET A 258 5.25 -4.86 -1.24
C MET A 258 6.23 -3.70 -0.96
N VAL A 259 7.01 -3.29 -1.96
CA VAL A 259 7.89 -2.12 -1.85
C VAL A 259 7.06 -0.84 -1.66
N ASN A 260 5.99 -0.68 -2.44
CA ASN A 260 5.05 0.45 -2.31
C ASN A 260 4.35 0.47 -0.95
N VAL A 261 3.88 -0.68 -0.44
CA VAL A 261 3.25 -0.76 0.88
C VAL A 261 4.23 -0.34 1.98
N ALA A 262 5.45 -0.87 1.97
CA ALA A 262 6.47 -0.57 2.96
C ALA A 262 6.93 0.89 2.89
N ASP A 263 7.21 1.40 1.69
CA ASP A 263 7.65 2.78 1.49
C ASP A 263 6.54 3.76 1.82
N CYS A 264 5.32 3.57 1.31
CA CYS A 264 4.22 4.50 1.51
C CYS A 264 3.74 4.55 2.98
N LEU A 265 3.84 3.44 3.71
CA LEU A 265 3.64 3.42 5.17
C LEU A 265 4.58 4.40 5.88
N VAL A 266 5.86 4.43 5.50
CA VAL A 266 6.85 5.34 6.08
C VAL A 266 6.68 6.76 5.51
N TRP A 267 6.40 6.88 4.22
CA TRP A 267 6.28 8.14 3.50
C TRP A 267 5.15 9.02 4.03
N SER A 268 3.99 8.41 4.27
CA SER A 268 2.78 9.08 4.80
C SER A 268 2.83 9.30 6.32
N ARG A 269 3.75 8.64 7.04
CA ARG A 269 3.85 8.69 8.51
C ARG A 269 4.08 10.11 9.01
N LEU A 270 3.25 10.53 9.97
CA LEU A 270 3.20 11.88 10.56
C LEU A 270 2.83 13.02 9.60
N GLU A 271 2.87 12.82 8.29
CA GLU A 271 2.36 13.78 7.31
C GLU A 271 0.84 13.69 7.17
N SER A 272 0.30 12.49 7.33
CA SER A 272 -1.13 12.23 7.29
C SER A 272 -1.61 11.62 8.59
N ARG A 273 -2.79 12.05 9.07
CA ARG A 273 -3.44 11.41 10.23
C ARG A 273 -3.97 10.01 9.87
N TRP A 274 -4.71 9.93 8.76
CA TRP A 274 -5.21 8.69 8.20
C TRP A 274 -4.73 8.53 6.77
N THR A 275 -4.39 7.30 6.38
CA THR A 275 -3.92 6.97 5.04
C THR A 275 -4.66 5.75 4.51
N ILE A 276 -5.31 5.90 3.36
CA ILE A 276 -5.97 4.82 2.63
C ILE A 276 -4.91 4.05 1.84
N PHE A 277 -4.93 2.72 1.90
CA PHE A 277 -4.15 1.87 1.01
C PHE A 277 -5.14 1.14 0.08
N ALA A 278 -5.15 1.46 -1.21
CA ALA A 278 -6.02 0.80 -2.18
C ALA A 278 -5.40 0.72 -3.58
N ASP A 279 -5.91 -0.21 -4.37
CA ASP A 279 -5.51 -0.46 -5.74
C ASP A 279 -6.21 0.52 -6.70
N LEU A 280 -5.65 0.69 -7.90
CA LEU A 280 -6.19 1.61 -8.91
C LEU A 280 -7.64 1.29 -9.29
N ASP A 281 -8.00 0.01 -9.27
CA ASP A 281 -9.30 -0.55 -9.63
C ASP A 281 -10.28 -0.63 -8.46
N GLU A 282 -10.00 0.05 -7.35
CA GLU A 282 -10.83 -0.01 -6.14
C GLU A 282 -11.46 1.35 -5.80
N ARG A 283 -12.73 1.32 -5.41
CA ARG A 283 -13.48 2.50 -4.90
C ARG A 283 -14.09 2.16 -3.55
N ILE A 284 -13.65 2.81 -2.48
CA ILE A 284 -14.33 2.70 -1.19
C ILE A 284 -15.62 3.52 -1.25
N SER A 285 -16.77 2.83 -1.20
CA SER A 285 -18.08 3.46 -1.18
C SER A 285 -18.64 3.43 0.24
N MET A 286 -18.94 4.61 0.79
CA MET A 286 -19.77 4.72 1.98
C MET A 286 -21.22 4.35 1.62
N THR A 287 -21.78 3.35 2.29
CA THR A 287 -23.06 2.74 1.92
C THR A 287 -24.23 3.42 2.64
N ASN A 288 -24.45 3.12 3.94
CA ASN A 288 -25.49 3.79 4.72
C ASN A 288 -24.97 5.00 5.51
N TYR A 289 -23.65 5.21 5.56
CA TYR A 289 -23.08 6.39 6.19
C TYR A 289 -23.26 7.63 5.30
N ASN A 290 -23.85 8.70 5.86
CA ASN A 290 -24.22 9.89 5.09
C ASN A 290 -23.07 10.88 4.85
N GLY A 291 -21.86 10.62 5.36
CA GLY A 291 -20.68 11.46 5.19
C GLY A 291 -19.64 10.92 4.20
N THR A 292 -18.54 11.66 4.04
CA THR A 292 -17.36 11.23 3.28
C THR A 292 -16.48 10.28 4.10
N ILE A 293 -15.54 9.57 3.45
CA ILE A 293 -14.51 8.78 4.16
C ILE A 293 -13.77 9.65 5.19
N ARG A 294 -13.41 10.89 4.84
CA ARG A 294 -12.76 11.81 5.79
C ARG A 294 -13.63 12.09 7.03
N ASN A 295 -14.93 12.28 6.86
CA ASN A 295 -15.86 12.43 7.99
C ASN A 295 -15.94 11.14 8.81
N PHE A 296 -15.92 9.98 8.15
CA PHE A 296 -15.97 8.69 8.83
C PHE A 296 -14.77 8.48 9.76
N VAL A 297 -13.54 8.67 9.25
CA VAL A 297 -12.31 8.47 10.04
C VAL A 297 -12.12 9.53 11.14
N ARG A 298 -12.68 10.74 10.95
CA ARG A 298 -12.75 11.78 12.00
C ARG A 298 -13.53 11.34 13.22
N ASN A 299 -14.58 10.55 13.00
CA ASN A 299 -15.48 10.10 14.05
C ASN A 299 -14.93 8.89 14.81
N VAL A 300 -13.78 8.34 14.40
CA VAL A 300 -13.05 7.33 15.18
C VAL A 300 -12.36 8.01 16.36
N ARG A 301 -13.02 8.00 17.51
CA ARG A 301 -12.55 8.62 18.77
C ARG A 301 -11.70 7.69 19.63
N ASP A 302 -11.85 6.38 19.43
CA ASP A 302 -11.05 5.40 20.17
C ASP A 302 -9.61 5.37 19.64
N GLU A 303 -8.70 5.96 20.41
CA GLU A 303 -7.28 6.03 20.08
C GLU A 303 -6.56 4.67 20.12
N SER A 304 -7.23 3.58 20.54
CA SER A 304 -6.72 2.21 20.33
C SER A 304 -6.89 1.73 18.88
N ILE A 305 -7.76 2.34 18.08
CA ILE A 305 -7.94 1.94 16.69
C ILE A 305 -6.79 2.53 15.87
N GLY A 306 -6.01 1.64 15.25
CA GLY A 306 -4.92 1.99 14.34
C GLY A 306 -5.17 1.63 12.89
N SER A 307 -6.18 0.79 12.62
CA SER A 307 -6.54 0.36 11.26
C SER A 307 -8.05 0.09 11.16
N LEU A 308 -8.65 0.51 10.05
CA LEU A 308 -10.02 0.23 9.65
C LEU A 308 -9.99 -0.61 8.38
N GLN A 309 -10.47 -1.84 8.47
CA GLN A 309 -10.43 -2.80 7.37
C GLN A 309 -11.78 -2.86 6.66
N PHE A 310 -11.79 -2.61 5.35
CA PHE A 310 -12.99 -2.64 4.52
C PHE A 310 -13.05 -3.93 3.73
N ARG A 311 -14.23 -4.56 3.74
CA ARG A 311 -14.53 -5.73 2.91
C ARG A 311 -14.82 -5.29 1.49
N GLN A 312 -14.52 -6.17 0.54
CA GLN A 312 -14.70 -5.90 -0.87
C GLN A 312 -15.85 -6.67 -1.50
N GLN A 313 -16.41 -6.07 -2.53
CA GLN A 313 -17.34 -6.63 -3.47
C GLN A 313 -16.68 -6.57 -4.85
N TRP A 314 -16.50 -7.71 -5.50
CA TRP A 314 -15.94 -7.76 -6.86
C TRP A 314 -16.99 -7.31 -7.87
N ILE A 315 -16.62 -6.38 -8.74
CA ILE A 315 -17.35 -5.99 -9.94
C ILE A 315 -16.63 -6.59 -11.13
N ILE A 316 -17.37 -7.35 -11.92
CA ILE A 316 -16.82 -8.13 -13.01
C ILE A 316 -16.67 -7.25 -14.26
N LYS A 317 -15.43 -7.16 -14.74
CA LYS A 317 -15.03 -6.54 -16.00
C LYS A 317 -14.59 -7.63 -16.99
N HIS A 318 -14.79 -7.35 -18.27
CA HIS A 318 -14.58 -8.31 -19.37
C HIS A 318 -13.72 -7.75 -20.51
N GLU A 319 -13.26 -6.52 -20.37
CA GLU A 319 -12.64 -5.73 -21.44
C GLU A 319 -11.60 -4.80 -20.82
N PHE A 320 -10.52 -4.51 -21.53
CA PHE A 320 -9.54 -3.51 -21.09
C PHE A 320 -10.06 -2.08 -21.17
N MET A 321 -9.44 -1.19 -20.40
CA MET A 321 -9.68 0.25 -20.47
C MET A 321 -9.34 0.84 -21.86
N PRO A 322 -10.02 1.92 -22.29
CA PRO A 322 -9.75 2.55 -23.59
C PRO A 322 -8.33 3.12 -23.67
N VAL A 323 -7.70 2.97 -24.84
CA VAL A 323 -6.31 3.41 -25.07
C VAL A 323 -6.16 4.93 -25.16
N THR A 324 -7.19 5.63 -25.63
CA THR A 324 -7.16 7.07 -25.87
C THR A 324 -8.48 7.73 -25.47
N PHE A 325 -8.41 9.01 -25.14
CA PHE A 325 -9.56 9.89 -24.99
C PHE A 325 -10.17 10.20 -26.36
N GLU A 326 -11.49 10.04 -26.47
CA GLU A 326 -12.28 10.19 -27.71
C GLU A 326 -13.52 11.09 -27.49
N GLY A 327 -13.49 11.95 -26.47
CA GLY A 327 -14.60 12.84 -26.12
C GLY A 327 -15.46 12.39 -24.94
N ASP A 328 -16.38 13.27 -24.53
CA ASP A 328 -17.20 13.09 -23.33
C ASP A 328 -18.11 11.86 -23.37
N GLU A 329 -18.67 11.54 -24.53
CA GLU A 329 -19.55 10.38 -24.70
C GLU A 329 -18.79 9.10 -24.37
N LYS A 330 -17.54 8.99 -24.82
CA LYS A 330 -16.66 7.86 -24.54
C LYS A 330 -16.23 7.79 -23.09
N ILE A 331 -16.08 8.92 -22.40
CA ILE A 331 -15.86 8.92 -20.94
C ILE A 331 -17.05 8.27 -20.23
N ILE A 332 -18.28 8.68 -20.54
CA ILE A 332 -19.49 8.12 -19.91
C ILE A 332 -19.59 6.62 -20.19
N GLU A 333 -19.27 6.19 -21.41
CA GLU A 333 -19.31 4.80 -21.83
C GLU A 333 -18.27 3.91 -21.12
N TRP A 334 -17.09 4.45 -20.80
CA TRP A 334 -15.93 3.67 -20.35
C TRP A 334 -15.53 3.87 -18.89
N MET A 335 -16.07 4.88 -18.20
CA MET A 335 -15.84 5.05 -16.77
C MET A 335 -16.28 3.80 -16.00
N PRO A 336 -15.40 3.19 -15.18
CA PRO A 336 -15.74 1.97 -14.45
C PRO A 336 -17.02 2.07 -13.63
N THR A 337 -17.26 3.24 -13.02
CA THR A 337 -18.46 3.50 -12.22
C THR A 337 -19.77 3.51 -13.02
N HIS A 338 -19.70 3.73 -14.34
CA HIS A 338 -20.83 3.68 -15.27
C HIS A 338 -20.96 2.34 -15.99
N ARG A 339 -19.85 1.73 -16.41
CA ARG A 339 -19.88 0.60 -17.35
C ARG A 339 -20.19 -0.74 -16.69
N TRP A 340 -19.60 -1.01 -15.53
CA TRP A 340 -19.69 -2.33 -14.91
C TRP A 340 -20.51 -2.32 -13.61
N HIS A 341 -21.49 -3.22 -13.56
CA HIS A 341 -22.42 -3.35 -12.45
C HIS A 341 -22.57 -4.77 -11.94
N ASN A 342 -22.23 -5.77 -12.76
CA ASN A 342 -22.39 -7.17 -12.38
C ASN A 342 -21.41 -7.52 -11.27
N SER A 343 -21.94 -7.75 -10.07
CA SER A 343 -21.15 -7.81 -8.85
C SER A 343 -21.38 -9.11 -8.10
N SER A 344 -20.33 -9.62 -7.47
CA SER A 344 -20.38 -10.74 -6.52
C SER A 344 -21.09 -10.38 -5.21
N GLY A 345 -21.30 -11.39 -4.36
CA GLY A 345 -21.52 -11.15 -2.94
C GLY A 345 -20.32 -10.49 -2.26
N ILE A 346 -20.50 -9.97 -1.05
CA ILE A 346 -19.42 -9.32 -0.31
C ILE A 346 -18.44 -10.39 0.20
N GLY A 347 -17.15 -10.24 -0.11
CA GLY A 347 -16.08 -11.14 0.32
C GLY A 347 -16.06 -11.33 1.83
N SER A 348 -15.67 -12.50 2.32
CA SER A 348 -15.61 -12.80 3.76
C SER A 348 -14.61 -11.86 4.50
N PRO A 349 -14.71 -11.70 5.82
CA PRO A 349 -13.69 -10.96 6.59
C PRO A 349 -12.26 -11.42 6.25
N GLY A 350 -11.32 -10.49 6.12
CA GLY A 350 -9.93 -10.75 5.71
C GLY A 350 -9.72 -11.10 4.23
N HIS A 351 -10.77 -11.38 3.44
CA HIS A 351 -10.61 -11.70 2.03
C HIS A 351 -10.29 -10.46 1.20
N THR A 352 -9.02 -10.30 0.82
CA THR A 352 -8.54 -9.24 -0.09
C THR A 352 -8.96 -7.84 0.38
N THR A 353 -9.02 -7.63 1.68
CA THR A 353 -9.48 -6.37 2.28
C THR A 353 -8.53 -5.22 2.01
N LYS A 354 -8.98 -3.99 2.21
CA LYS A 354 -8.11 -2.80 2.20
C LYS A 354 -8.30 -2.00 3.46
N CYS A 355 -7.26 -1.27 3.85
CA CYS A 355 -7.21 -0.62 5.14
C CYS A 355 -7.11 0.91 4.99
N ILE A 356 -7.73 1.60 5.95
CA ILE A 356 -7.41 2.99 6.25
C ILE A 356 -6.71 2.98 7.60
N ILE A 357 -5.46 3.44 7.63
CA ILE A 357 -4.59 3.31 8.80
C ILE A 357 -4.20 4.66 9.37
N ASP A 358 -3.90 4.68 10.66
CA ASP A 358 -3.06 5.71 11.28
C ASP A 358 -1.61 5.20 11.22
N SER A 359 -0.84 5.70 10.25
CA SER A 359 0.52 5.25 9.96
C SER A 359 1.52 5.53 11.09
N SER A 360 1.16 6.37 12.08
CA SER A 360 1.96 6.58 13.28
C SER A 360 1.88 5.41 14.27
N LYS A 361 0.80 4.62 14.19
CA LYS A 361 0.55 3.44 15.05
C LYS A 361 1.05 2.14 14.41
N VAL A 362 1.22 2.10 13.10
CA VAL A 362 1.57 0.89 12.33
C VAL A 362 3.08 0.76 12.15
N PHE A 363 3.64 -0.36 12.61
CA PHE A 363 5.06 -0.69 12.45
C PHE A 363 5.33 -1.49 11.17
N ASN A 364 4.49 -2.49 10.89
CA ASN A 364 4.60 -3.37 9.73
C ASN A 364 3.21 -3.66 9.14
N MET A 365 3.11 -3.70 7.82
CA MET A 365 1.85 -3.87 7.10
C MET A 365 2.00 -4.80 5.91
N PHE A 366 0.94 -5.58 5.64
CA PHE A 366 0.76 -6.35 4.41
C PHE A 366 -0.24 -5.66 3.50
N ILE A 367 -0.39 -6.12 2.25
CA ILE A 367 -1.27 -5.52 1.25
C ILE A 367 -2.73 -5.37 1.75
N HIS A 368 -3.19 -6.27 2.62
CA HIS A 368 -4.60 -6.35 3.03
C HIS A 368 -4.88 -6.07 4.51
N ASN A 369 -3.84 -6.00 5.35
CA ASN A 369 -3.98 -5.89 6.80
C ASN A 369 -2.69 -5.39 7.47
N VAL A 370 -2.82 -4.85 8.68
CA VAL A 370 -1.66 -4.58 9.54
C VAL A 370 -1.05 -5.90 10.03
N ILE A 371 0.27 -6.05 9.92
CA ILE A 371 1.01 -7.20 10.47
C ILE A 371 1.35 -6.91 11.94
N GLN A 372 1.84 -5.70 12.22
CA GLN A 372 2.30 -5.34 13.55
C GLN A 372 2.10 -3.83 13.80
N PHE A 373 1.52 -3.51 14.94
CA PHE A 373 1.49 -2.16 15.47
C PHE A 373 2.73 -1.87 16.32
N PHE A 374 3.08 -0.58 16.46
CA PHE A 374 3.96 -0.16 17.54
C PHE A 374 3.31 -0.45 18.91
N PRO A 375 4.10 -0.68 19.96
CA PRO A 375 3.54 -0.85 21.29
C PRO A 375 2.83 0.39 21.81
N LYS A 376 1.82 0.16 22.65
CA LYS A 376 1.04 1.19 23.34
C LYS A 376 1.27 1.04 24.84
N GLN A 377 1.60 2.14 25.54
CA GLN A 377 1.91 2.10 26.98
C GLN A 377 0.84 1.39 27.82
N ASN A 378 -0.43 1.57 27.47
CA ASN A 378 -1.58 0.92 28.11
C ASN A 378 -2.48 0.28 27.04
N GLY A 379 -2.41 -1.06 26.93
CA GLY A 379 -3.22 -1.85 26.00
C GLY A 379 -2.51 -2.15 24.68
N SER A 380 -3.28 -2.25 23.60
CA SER A 380 -2.75 -2.51 22.26
C SER A 380 -3.52 -1.71 21.23
N TYR A 381 -2.86 -1.37 20.13
CA TYR A 381 -3.58 -0.92 18.96
C TYR A 381 -4.27 -2.09 18.27
N VAL A 382 -5.40 -1.82 17.65
CA VAL A 382 -6.23 -2.83 17.00
C VAL A 382 -6.59 -2.44 15.58
N GLU A 383 -6.79 -3.47 14.75
CA GLU A 383 -7.46 -3.36 13.46
C GLU A 383 -8.92 -3.75 13.64
N VAL A 384 -9.83 -2.93 13.11
CA VAL A 384 -11.27 -3.13 13.24
C VAL A 384 -11.90 -3.27 11.86
N GLY A 385 -12.72 -4.30 11.68
CA GLY A 385 -13.50 -4.48 10.46
C GLY A 385 -14.64 -3.47 10.37
N VAL A 386 -14.72 -2.74 9.27
CA VAL A 386 -15.85 -1.87 8.94
C VAL A 386 -16.97 -2.71 8.34
N LYS A 387 -18.18 -2.52 8.88
CA LYS A 387 -19.35 -3.25 8.41
C LYS A 387 -19.69 -2.85 6.96
N PRO A 388 -20.07 -3.78 6.08
CA PRO A 388 -20.45 -3.45 4.69
C PRO A 388 -21.61 -2.45 4.58
N GLU A 389 -22.47 -2.37 5.60
CA GLU A 389 -23.55 -1.37 5.71
C GLU A 389 -23.02 0.04 5.97
N GLN A 390 -21.78 0.19 6.41
CA GLN A 390 -21.12 1.48 6.62
C GLN A 390 -20.23 1.83 5.42
N GLY A 391 -19.43 0.87 4.95
CA GLY A 391 -18.59 1.04 3.77
C GLY A 391 -18.13 -0.27 3.16
N VAL A 392 -18.00 -0.29 1.83
CA VAL A 392 -17.56 -1.45 1.06
C VAL A 392 -16.64 -1.01 -0.07
N ILE A 393 -15.63 -1.82 -0.37
CA ILE A 393 -14.78 -1.61 -1.55
C ILE A 393 -15.49 -2.18 -2.77
N ARG A 394 -15.66 -1.37 -3.79
CA ARG A 394 -16.03 -1.79 -5.15
C ARG A 394 -14.74 -2.08 -5.91
N HIS A 395 -14.41 -3.36 -6.11
CA HIS A 395 -13.17 -3.80 -6.77
C HIS A 395 -13.47 -4.23 -8.21
N TYR A 396 -13.07 -3.42 -9.19
CA TYR A 396 -13.36 -3.60 -10.61
C TYR A 396 -12.31 -4.50 -11.28
N ARG A 397 -12.61 -5.79 -11.43
CA ARG A 397 -11.60 -6.76 -11.89
C ARG A 397 -11.92 -7.39 -13.22
N ASP A 398 -10.97 -7.28 -14.13
CA ASP A 398 -11.02 -7.94 -15.43
C ASP A 398 -10.71 -9.43 -15.28
N GLN A 399 -11.63 -10.28 -15.73
CA GLN A 399 -11.47 -11.74 -15.62
C GLN A 399 -10.37 -12.30 -16.54
N SER A 400 -10.09 -11.58 -17.63
CA SER A 400 -9.13 -11.94 -18.68
C SER A 400 -7.72 -11.41 -18.41
N LEU A 401 -7.55 -10.53 -17.42
CA LEU A 401 -6.23 -9.98 -17.10
C LEU A 401 -5.35 -11.05 -16.44
N GLY A 402 -4.38 -11.54 -17.20
CA GLY A 402 -3.51 -12.65 -16.79
C GLY A 402 -4.31 -13.95 -16.61
N ASN A 403 -4.09 -14.64 -15.49
CA ASN A 403 -4.84 -15.85 -15.11
C ASN A 403 -5.78 -15.62 -13.92
N TRP A 404 -6.19 -14.37 -13.69
CA TRP A 404 -6.95 -14.02 -12.50
C TRP A 404 -8.31 -14.73 -12.47
N GLY A 405 -9.07 -14.72 -13.57
CA GLY A 405 -10.39 -15.37 -13.63
C GLY A 405 -10.32 -16.88 -13.41
N GLU A 406 -9.33 -17.55 -14.00
CA GLU A 406 -9.10 -18.99 -13.84
C GLU A 406 -8.82 -19.37 -12.38
N LYS A 407 -8.03 -18.55 -11.67
CA LYS A 407 -7.63 -18.80 -10.29
C LYS A 407 -8.73 -18.46 -9.29
N TRP A 408 -9.35 -17.28 -9.41
CA TRP A 408 -10.10 -16.68 -8.30
C TRP A 408 -11.61 -16.68 -8.49
N LEU A 409 -12.12 -16.71 -9.73
CA LEU A 409 -13.54 -16.53 -10.00
C LEU A 409 -14.43 -17.56 -9.29
N LYS A 410 -14.02 -18.83 -9.26
CA LYS A 410 -14.76 -19.90 -8.55
C LYS A 410 -14.88 -19.62 -7.06
N GLY A 411 -13.85 -19.04 -6.44
CA GLY A 411 -13.89 -18.66 -5.02
C GLY A 411 -14.83 -17.48 -4.80
N ILE A 412 -14.78 -16.49 -5.68
CA ILE A 412 -15.58 -15.27 -5.60
C ILE A 412 -17.07 -15.55 -5.72
N LEU A 413 -17.45 -16.47 -6.61
CA LEU A 413 -18.84 -16.87 -6.79
C LEU A 413 -19.44 -17.57 -5.55
N LYS A 414 -18.62 -18.01 -4.58
CA LYS A 414 -19.11 -18.55 -3.31
C LYS A 414 -19.65 -17.49 -2.36
N PHE A 415 -19.28 -16.22 -2.53
CA PHE A 415 -19.75 -15.13 -1.66
C PHE A 415 -21.22 -14.77 -1.89
N GLY A 416 -21.80 -15.22 -3.00
CA GLY A 416 -23.20 -15.01 -3.33
C GLY A 416 -23.43 -14.97 -4.83
N GLN A 417 -24.70 -15.05 -5.22
CA GLN A 417 -25.09 -14.93 -6.62
C GLN A 417 -24.70 -13.56 -7.18
N LEU A 418 -24.27 -13.57 -8.44
CA LEU A 418 -23.99 -12.35 -9.17
C LEU A 418 -25.27 -11.50 -9.29
N ARG A 419 -25.15 -10.20 -9.03
CA ARG A 419 -26.25 -9.24 -9.14
C ARG A 419 -25.73 -7.86 -9.54
N ASN A 420 -26.60 -7.08 -10.18
CA ASN A 420 -26.24 -5.70 -10.48
C ASN A 420 -26.19 -4.88 -9.20
N THR A 421 -25.05 -4.22 -8.98
CA THR A 421 -24.90 -3.16 -7.98
C THR A 421 -24.33 -1.92 -8.64
N TYR A 422 -24.84 -0.77 -8.24
CA TYR A 422 -24.52 0.50 -8.86
C TYR A 422 -23.66 1.35 -7.94
N TYR A 423 -22.82 2.17 -8.54
CA TYR A 423 -22.10 3.20 -7.81
C TYR A 423 -23.08 4.23 -7.21
N SER A 424 -22.63 4.98 -6.19
CA SER A 424 -23.47 5.90 -5.44
C SER A 424 -24.13 6.95 -6.34
N LYS A 425 -25.47 6.98 -6.34
CA LYS A 425 -26.28 7.97 -7.06
C LYS A 425 -25.97 9.41 -6.60
N LYS A 426 -25.59 9.59 -5.33
CA LYS A 426 -25.23 10.90 -4.77
C LYS A 426 -23.94 11.45 -5.39
N LEU A 427 -23.02 10.57 -5.82
CA LEU A 427 -21.68 10.95 -6.25
C LEU A 427 -21.49 10.88 -7.76
N ILE A 428 -22.20 9.99 -8.47
CA ILE A 428 -21.93 9.67 -9.86
C ILE A 428 -21.95 10.89 -10.78
N GLY A 429 -22.92 11.80 -10.60
CA GLY A 429 -23.03 13.00 -11.42
C GLY A 429 -21.81 13.91 -11.27
N LYS A 430 -21.43 14.23 -10.02
CA LYS A 430 -20.28 15.11 -9.76
C LYS A 430 -18.96 14.44 -10.16
N LEU A 431 -18.82 13.14 -9.92
CA LEU A 431 -17.64 12.37 -10.34
C LEU A 431 -17.47 12.44 -11.86
N THR A 432 -18.54 12.19 -12.62
CA THR A 432 -18.53 12.22 -14.10
C THR A 432 -18.06 13.57 -14.62
N GLU A 433 -18.60 14.66 -14.09
CA GLU A 433 -18.23 16.00 -14.54
C GLU A 433 -16.79 16.36 -14.18
N ASN A 434 -16.30 15.94 -13.02
CA ASN A 434 -14.90 16.12 -12.65
C ASN A 434 -13.97 15.33 -13.58
N VAL A 435 -14.30 14.08 -13.91
CA VAL A 435 -13.53 13.21 -14.81
C VAL A 435 -13.46 13.81 -16.20
N LYS A 436 -14.61 14.19 -16.80
CA LYS A 436 -14.65 14.86 -18.10
C LYS A 436 -13.78 16.10 -18.11
N ARG A 437 -13.97 17.00 -17.14
CA ARG A 437 -13.20 18.25 -17.07
C ARG A 437 -11.70 17.99 -17.02
N ARG A 438 -11.24 17.02 -16.22
CA ARG A 438 -9.81 16.68 -16.14
C ARG A 438 -9.30 16.09 -17.45
N ALA A 439 -10.02 15.11 -18.01
CA ALA A 439 -9.63 14.45 -19.24
C ALA A 439 -9.52 15.46 -20.40
N LYS A 440 -10.52 16.33 -20.58
CA LYS A 440 -10.46 17.42 -21.56
C LYS A 440 -9.26 18.33 -21.34
N TYR A 441 -9.04 18.78 -20.10
CA TYR A 441 -7.92 19.66 -19.80
C TYR A 441 -6.57 19.05 -20.23
N VAL A 442 -6.37 17.75 -19.99
CA VAL A 442 -5.12 17.05 -20.30
C VAL A 442 -5.00 16.66 -21.77
N TYR A 443 -6.09 16.26 -22.42
CA TYR A 443 -6.05 15.58 -23.72
C TYR A 443 -6.68 16.36 -24.89
N ASP A 444 -7.59 17.32 -24.66
CA ASP A 444 -8.14 18.18 -25.73
C ASP A 444 -7.22 19.36 -26.06
N ASN A 445 -6.36 19.79 -25.13
CA ASN A 445 -5.50 20.98 -25.30
C ASN A 445 -4.10 20.65 -25.83
N VAL A 446 -3.94 19.55 -26.56
CA VAL A 446 -2.64 19.15 -27.12
C VAL A 446 -2.60 19.52 -28.60
N ASP A 447 -2.24 20.78 -28.87
CA ASP A 447 -1.71 21.21 -30.18
C ASP A 447 -0.29 20.65 -30.41
#